data_AF-A0A5N5P921-F1
#
_entry.id   AF-A0A5N5P921-F1
#
_cell.length_a   1.000
_cell.length_b   1.000
_cell.length_c   1.000
_cell.angle_alpha   90.00
_cell.angle_beta   90.00
_cell.angle_gamma   90.00
#
_symmetry.space_group_name_H-M   'P 1'
#
loop_
_entity.id
_entity.type
_entity.pdbx_description
1 polymer ?
#
loop_
_entity_poly.entity_id
_entity_poly.type
_entity_poly.pdbx_seq_one_letter_code
_entity_poly.pdbx_strand_id
1 'polypeptide(L)'
;MSHPTPRKSRHRHQPSGGGGARTVAASDYESDAAQYMGAPDLPPPSTVARLSNTELNLSVLRRYLPSIRSIVSIAANAVVYTISPTTGQWEKSGVEGTLFVCEQEPVVDLAGHVLPRACVFILNRRGLENLVIHLCNTSACEVVGELINFYVEDKGDATAAAAAEALDVSAGNGQDNRVIGLWIHADKDDTRQVNADVILSLWNQCRLAITQSASEDQEGGEAGVADTGRSISMAELFGQSNGASRR
;
A
#
# COMPACT_ATOMS: atom_id res chain seq x y z
N MET A 1 60.23 26.42 23.08
CA MET A 1 61.03 27.05 22.01
C MET A 1 60.48 26.59 20.68
N SER A 2 59.87 27.53 19.95
CA SER A 2 59.12 27.32 18.72
C SER A 2 60.03 27.43 17.50
N HIS A 3 60.06 26.39 16.66
CA HIS A 3 60.80 26.39 15.40
C HIS A 3 59.91 26.81 14.21
N PRO A 4 60.48 27.47 13.17
CA PRO A 4 59.77 28.18 12.12
C PRO A 4 59.44 27.31 10.89
N THR A 5 58.49 27.79 10.08
CA THR A 5 57.90 27.19 8.87
C THR A 5 58.78 27.23 7.61
N PRO A 6 58.56 26.33 6.64
CA PRO A 6 58.83 26.57 5.21
C PRO A 6 57.55 26.85 4.39
N ARG A 7 57.71 27.59 3.29
CA ARG A 7 56.70 28.34 2.51
C ARG A 7 56.17 27.63 1.24
N LYS A 8 54.94 28.00 0.87
CA LYS A 8 54.34 28.24 -0.48
C LYS A 8 54.13 27.03 -1.43
N SER A 9 52.96 26.89 -2.06
CA SER A 9 52.55 27.71 -3.22
C SER A 9 51.05 28.00 -3.29
N ARG A 10 50.70 29.28 -3.49
CA ARG A 10 49.36 29.77 -3.84
C ARG A 10 49.22 29.72 -5.36
N HIS A 11 48.25 28.98 -5.89
CA HIS A 11 47.79 29.22 -7.26
C HIS A 11 47.01 30.55 -7.27
N ARG A 12 47.66 31.56 -7.83
CA ARG A 12 47.12 32.89 -8.05
C ARG A 12 46.43 32.89 -9.42
N HIS A 13 45.12 33.13 -9.42
CA HIS A 13 44.43 33.70 -10.57
C HIS A 13 45.07 35.03 -10.92
N GLN A 14 45.48 35.21 -12.17
CA GLN A 14 45.68 36.54 -12.73
C GLN A 14 45.12 36.62 -14.16
N PRO A 15 44.27 37.61 -14.44
CA PRO A 15 43.82 37.97 -15.78
C PRO A 15 44.84 38.91 -16.44
N SER A 16 44.91 38.90 -17.77
CA SER A 16 45.45 40.02 -18.52
C SER A 16 44.84 40.03 -19.91
N GLY A 17 44.23 41.16 -20.25
CA GLY A 17 43.51 41.38 -21.48
C GLY A 17 44.40 41.54 -22.70
N GLY A 18 43.75 41.39 -23.85
CA GLY A 18 43.66 42.46 -24.84
C GLY A 18 44.90 42.78 -25.67
N GLY A 19 44.81 42.42 -26.95
CA GLY A 19 45.39 43.21 -28.05
C GLY A 19 46.47 42.50 -28.84
N GLY A 20 46.13 42.04 -30.05
CA GLY A 20 47.13 41.69 -31.07
C GLY A 20 46.70 40.53 -31.96
N ALA A 21 46.15 40.86 -33.13
CA ALA A 21 45.67 39.94 -34.13
C ALA A 21 46.69 38.85 -34.50
N ARG A 22 46.34 37.60 -34.23
CA ARG A 22 46.90 36.44 -34.93
C ARG A 22 45.88 36.06 -36.00
N THR A 23 46.24 36.30 -37.25
CA THR A 23 45.56 35.76 -38.43
C THR A 23 45.57 34.24 -38.32
N VAL A 24 44.47 33.68 -37.83
CA VAL A 24 44.19 32.25 -37.86
C VAL A 24 44.05 31.90 -39.33
N ALA A 25 44.93 31.03 -39.81
CA ALA A 25 44.79 30.39 -41.11
C ALA A 25 43.38 29.78 -41.17
N ALA A 26 42.53 30.30 -42.06
CA ALA A 26 41.26 29.70 -42.37
C ALA A 26 41.55 28.35 -43.02
N SER A 27 41.61 27.30 -42.19
CA SER A 27 41.52 25.93 -42.68
C SER A 27 40.15 25.77 -43.32
N ASP A 28 40.10 25.14 -44.49
CA ASP A 28 38.95 24.86 -45.36
C ASP A 28 37.88 23.92 -44.71
N TYR A 29 37.50 24.22 -43.47
CA TYR A 29 36.52 23.49 -42.66
C TYR A 29 35.14 24.18 -42.67
N GLU A 30 34.83 24.99 -43.69
CA GLU A 30 33.50 25.60 -43.85
C GLU A 30 32.63 24.89 -44.91
N SER A 31 33.13 23.86 -45.58
CA SER A 31 32.37 23.16 -46.63
C SER A 31 31.44 22.05 -46.11
N ASP A 32 31.67 21.49 -44.92
CA ASP A 32 30.85 20.39 -44.36
C ASP A 32 29.87 20.83 -43.25
N ALA A 33 30.03 22.04 -42.69
CA ALA A 33 29.17 22.51 -41.59
C ALA A 33 27.76 22.91 -42.06
N ALA A 34 27.60 23.30 -43.33
CA ALA A 34 26.32 23.74 -43.87
C ALA A 34 25.30 22.59 -44.05
N GLN A 35 25.76 21.35 -44.25
CA GLN A 35 24.89 20.18 -44.38
C GLN A 35 24.32 19.67 -43.04
N TYR A 36 24.87 20.11 -41.91
CA TYR A 36 24.35 19.79 -40.57
C TYR A 36 23.39 20.84 -40.00
N MET A 37 23.18 21.97 -40.68
CA MET A 37 22.18 22.99 -40.29
C MET A 37 20.82 22.81 -40.99
N GLY A 38 20.62 21.74 -41.76
CA GLY A 38 19.27 21.26 -42.05
C GLY A 38 18.68 20.79 -40.74
N ALA A 39 17.77 21.58 -40.16
CA ALA A 39 17.09 21.26 -38.91
C ALA A 39 16.69 19.77 -38.95
N PRO A 40 17.26 18.90 -38.10
CA PRO A 40 16.71 17.57 -37.96
C PRO A 40 15.25 17.80 -37.56
N ASP A 41 14.32 17.21 -38.32
CA ASP A 41 12.94 17.00 -37.89
C ASP A 41 13.06 16.20 -36.59
N LEU A 42 13.26 16.93 -35.48
CA LEU A 42 13.31 16.37 -34.16
C LEU A 42 11.92 15.76 -33.97
N PRO A 43 11.81 14.44 -33.77
CA PRO A 43 10.52 13.86 -33.44
C PRO A 43 9.95 14.68 -32.27
N PRO A 44 8.64 15.00 -32.28
CA PRO A 44 8.03 15.83 -31.25
C PRO A 44 8.49 15.28 -29.89
N PRO A 45 8.87 16.15 -28.93
CA PRO A 45 9.38 15.70 -27.65
C PRO A 45 8.41 14.67 -27.14
N SER A 46 8.89 13.43 -27.02
CA SER A 46 8.09 12.30 -26.60
C SER A 46 7.26 12.78 -25.44
N THR A 47 5.94 12.76 -25.59
CA THR A 47 4.99 13.02 -24.52
C THR A 47 5.12 11.85 -23.54
N VAL A 48 6.27 11.73 -22.88
CA VAL A 48 6.36 11.12 -21.58
C VAL A 48 5.45 12.00 -20.76
N ALA A 49 4.17 11.64 -20.74
CA ALA A 49 3.18 12.23 -19.89
C ALA A 49 3.87 12.41 -18.55
N ARG A 50 3.84 13.62 -18.00
CA ARG A 50 4.39 13.86 -16.66
C ARG A 50 3.55 13.04 -15.69
N LEU A 51 3.88 11.76 -15.55
CA LEU A 51 3.22 10.82 -14.66
C LEU A 51 3.20 11.51 -13.31
N SER A 52 2.02 11.62 -12.71
CA SER A 52 1.89 12.26 -11.41
C SER A 52 2.70 11.48 -10.37
N ASN A 53 3.10 12.11 -9.25
CA ASN A 53 3.82 11.39 -8.20
C ASN A 53 3.04 10.15 -7.72
N THR A 54 1.71 10.27 -7.62
CA THR A 54 0.81 9.16 -7.30
C THR A 54 0.87 8.03 -8.33
N GLU A 55 0.93 8.35 -9.62
CA GLU A 55 1.01 7.35 -10.70
C GLU A 55 2.37 6.64 -10.73
N LEU A 56 3.45 7.38 -10.46
CA LEU A 56 4.77 6.81 -10.27
C LEU A 56 4.80 5.87 -9.05
N ASN A 57 4.28 6.30 -7.90
CA ASN A 57 4.20 5.47 -6.70
C ASN A 57 3.38 4.20 -6.96
N LEU A 58 2.23 4.33 -7.63
CA LEU A 58 1.39 3.19 -8.00
C LEU A 58 2.14 2.21 -8.90
N SER A 59 2.93 2.71 -9.87
CA SER A 59 3.77 1.87 -10.72
C SER A 59 4.83 1.10 -9.95
N VAL A 60 5.38 1.67 -8.87
CA VAL A 60 6.35 1.00 -7.99
C VAL A 60 5.67 -0.08 -7.16
N LEU A 61 4.53 0.25 -6.55
CA LEU A 61 3.78 -0.71 -5.72
C LEU A 61 3.32 -1.92 -6.52
N ARG A 62 2.86 -1.72 -7.77
CA ARG A 62 2.43 -2.80 -8.67
C ARG A 62 3.54 -3.77 -9.08
N ARG A 63 4.82 -3.40 -8.90
CA ARG A 63 5.94 -4.33 -9.10
C ARG A 63 6.03 -5.39 -8.01
N TYR A 64 5.57 -5.05 -6.80
CA TYR A 64 5.53 -5.97 -5.66
C TYR A 64 4.18 -6.68 -5.59
N LEU A 65 3.09 -5.94 -5.74
CA LEU A 65 1.74 -6.47 -5.70
C LEU A 65 0.93 -5.96 -6.89
N PRO A 66 0.86 -6.75 -7.98
CA PRO A 66 0.12 -6.38 -9.20
C PRO A 66 -1.37 -6.15 -8.97
N SER A 67 -1.94 -6.74 -7.92
CA SER A 67 -3.34 -6.58 -7.56
C SER A 67 -3.70 -5.18 -7.05
N ILE A 68 -2.73 -4.32 -6.76
CA ILE A 68 -3.02 -2.96 -6.28
C ILE A 68 -3.68 -2.13 -7.39
N ARG A 69 -4.90 -1.68 -7.12
CA ARG A 69 -5.72 -0.91 -8.04
C ARG A 69 -5.45 0.59 -7.90
N SER A 70 -5.50 1.09 -6.67
CA SER A 70 -5.42 2.52 -6.35
C SER A 70 -4.77 2.74 -4.98
N ILE A 71 -4.10 3.89 -4.84
CA ILE A 71 -3.60 4.38 -3.55
C ILE A 71 -4.68 5.28 -2.95
N VAL A 72 -5.15 4.95 -1.75
CA VAL A 72 -6.19 5.69 -1.02
C VAL A 72 -5.56 6.77 -0.14
N SER A 73 -4.48 6.44 0.56
CA SER A 73 -3.77 7.37 1.45
C SER A 73 -2.27 7.07 1.48
N ILE A 74 -1.48 8.10 1.77
CA ILE A 74 -0.01 8.05 1.84
C ILE A 74 0.44 8.74 3.13
N ALA A 75 1.45 8.17 3.79
CA ALA A 75 2.22 8.86 4.83
C ALA A 75 3.72 8.73 4.54
N ALA A 76 4.49 9.81 4.77
CA ALA A 76 5.90 9.84 4.39
C ALA A 76 6.76 8.87 5.21
N ASN A 77 6.39 8.63 6.46
CA ASN A 77 7.13 7.72 7.32
C ASN A 77 6.22 6.98 8.30
N ALA A 78 6.38 5.67 8.37
CA ALA A 78 5.78 4.80 9.35
C ALA A 78 6.82 3.79 9.87
N VAL A 79 6.68 3.43 11.15
CA VAL A 79 7.57 2.52 11.88
C VAL A 79 6.75 1.33 12.37
N VAL A 80 7.26 0.13 12.12
CA VAL A 80 6.62 -1.11 12.53
C VAL A 80 7.21 -1.61 13.84
N TYR A 81 6.32 -1.97 14.75
CA TYR A 81 6.60 -2.63 16.01
C TYR A 81 5.94 -4.00 16.04
N THR A 82 6.60 -4.95 16.69
CA THR A 82 6.08 -6.29 16.96
C THR A 82 6.16 -6.55 18.45
N ILE A 83 5.35 -7.49 18.95
CA ILE A 83 5.49 -7.96 20.33
C ILE A 83 6.51 -9.10 20.32
N SER A 84 7.58 -8.94 21.10
CA SER A 84 8.58 -9.99 21.30
C SER A 84 7.92 -11.19 22.01
N PRO A 85 7.92 -12.40 21.44
CA PRO A 85 7.27 -13.55 22.07
C PRO A 85 7.96 -13.96 23.38
N THR A 86 9.23 -13.61 23.56
CA THR A 86 10.01 -13.96 24.75
C THR A 86 9.76 -12.98 25.91
N THR A 87 9.62 -11.68 25.62
CA THR A 87 9.54 -10.64 26.66
C THR A 87 8.14 -10.04 26.83
N GLY A 88 7.24 -10.27 25.85
CA GLY A 88 5.94 -9.63 25.78
C GLY A 88 6.02 -8.11 25.61
N GLN A 89 7.19 -7.57 25.28
CA GLN A 89 7.41 -6.13 25.09
C GLN A 89 7.38 -5.75 23.63
N TRP A 90 7.02 -4.49 23.36
CA TRP A 90 7.09 -3.92 22.03
C TRP A 90 8.55 -3.74 21.60
N GLU A 91 8.90 -4.33 20.46
CA GLU A 91 10.21 -4.18 19.82
C GLU A 91 10.05 -3.60 18.41
N LYS A 92 11.06 -2.85 17.95
CA LYS A 92 11.08 -2.33 16.58
C LYS A 92 11.43 -3.47 15.64
N SER A 93 10.53 -3.77 14.69
CA SER A 93 10.71 -4.86 13.71
C SER A 93 11.83 -4.57 12.69
N GLY A 94 12.29 -3.33 12.58
CA GLY A 94 13.32 -2.92 11.61
C GLY A 94 12.75 -2.45 10.27
N VAL A 95 11.46 -2.68 10.02
CA VAL A 95 10.70 -2.11 8.90
C VAL A 95 10.29 -0.67 9.22
N GLU A 96 10.76 0.25 8.39
CA GLU A 96 10.45 1.67 8.50
C GLU A 96 10.49 2.30 7.11
N GLY A 97 9.52 3.13 6.76
CA GLY A 97 9.53 3.84 5.48
C GLY A 97 8.18 4.41 5.09
N THR A 98 7.99 4.64 3.79
CA THR A 98 6.75 5.24 3.26
C THR A 98 5.60 4.26 3.37
N LEU A 99 4.48 4.73 3.93
CA LEU A 99 3.26 3.95 4.08
C LEU A 99 2.27 4.32 2.98
N PHE A 100 1.68 3.29 2.38
CA PHE A 100 0.63 3.39 1.39
C PHE A 100 -0.56 2.56 1.84
N VAL A 101 -1.72 3.19 1.95
CA VAL A 101 -3.00 2.50 2.13
C VAL A 101 -3.60 2.31 0.74
N CYS A 102 -3.83 1.06 0.33
CA CYS A 102 -4.19 0.72 -1.03
C CYS A 102 -5.46 -0.12 -1.10
N GLU A 103 -6.24 0.10 -2.15
CA GLU A 103 -7.26 -0.84 -2.59
C GLU A 103 -6.66 -1.81 -3.60
N GLN A 104 -7.09 -3.06 -3.53
CA GLN A 104 -6.69 -4.13 -4.43
C GLN A 104 -7.87 -4.58 -5.27
N GLU A 105 -7.59 -5.29 -6.36
CA GLU A 105 -8.61 -5.92 -7.18
C GLU A 105 -9.47 -6.85 -6.31
N PRO A 106 -10.81 -6.70 -6.33
CA PRO A 106 -11.72 -7.58 -5.61
C PRO A 106 -11.52 -9.04 -6.02
N VAL A 107 -11.81 -9.96 -5.10
CA VAL A 107 -11.77 -11.40 -5.38
C VAL A 107 -13.17 -11.96 -5.27
N VAL A 108 -13.54 -12.81 -6.22
CA VAL A 108 -14.78 -13.57 -6.16
C VAL A 108 -14.52 -14.84 -5.37
N ASP A 109 -15.31 -15.08 -4.32
CA ASP A 109 -15.23 -16.30 -3.54
C ASP A 109 -15.80 -17.52 -4.29
N LEU A 110 -15.74 -18.71 -3.68
CA LEU A 110 -16.23 -19.94 -4.29
C LEU A 110 -17.76 -19.96 -4.46
N ALA A 111 -18.48 -19.14 -3.70
CA ALA A 111 -19.93 -19.01 -3.77
C ALA A 111 -20.38 -17.92 -4.78
N GLY A 112 -19.43 -17.17 -5.35
CA GLY A 112 -19.68 -16.13 -6.34
C GLY A 112 -19.79 -14.72 -5.76
N HIS A 113 -19.55 -14.53 -4.45
CA HIS A 113 -19.59 -13.21 -3.82
C HIS A 113 -18.32 -12.42 -4.10
N VAL A 114 -18.48 -11.13 -4.38
CA VAL A 114 -17.35 -10.21 -4.62
C VAL A 114 -16.86 -9.65 -3.30
N LEU A 115 -15.69 -10.10 -2.86
CA LEU A 115 -15.05 -9.62 -1.64
C LEU A 115 -14.10 -8.45 -1.96
N PRO A 116 -14.26 -7.29 -1.29
CA PRO A 116 -13.32 -6.19 -1.42
C PRO A 116 -11.96 -6.62 -0.87
N ARG A 117 -10.88 -6.02 -1.39
CA ARG A 117 -9.53 -6.24 -0.88
C ARG A 117 -8.84 -4.91 -0.67
N ALA A 118 -8.24 -4.76 0.50
CA ALA A 118 -7.43 -3.60 0.86
C ALA A 118 -6.18 -4.05 1.62
N CYS A 119 -5.10 -3.31 1.45
CA CYS A 119 -3.85 -3.58 2.14
C CYS A 119 -3.14 -2.30 2.59
N VAL A 120 -2.40 -2.41 3.69
CA VAL A 120 -1.40 -1.43 4.10
C VAL A 120 -0.05 -1.95 3.61
N PHE A 121 0.65 -1.14 2.82
CA PHE A 121 1.95 -1.45 2.27
C PHE A 121 2.99 -0.47 2.82
N ILE A 122 4.10 -0.97 3.32
CA ILE A 122 5.23 -0.17 3.78
C ILE A 122 6.44 -0.49 2.93
N LEU A 123 6.89 0.51 2.17
CA LEU A 123 8.12 0.41 1.41
C LEU A 123 9.29 0.72 2.35
N ASN A 124 10.07 -0.30 2.66
CA ASN A 124 11.13 -0.21 3.65
C ASN A 124 12.31 0.61 3.12
N ARG A 125 12.74 1.62 3.88
CA ARG A 125 13.92 2.44 3.57
C ARG A 125 15.19 1.98 4.29
N ARG A 126 15.04 1.07 5.26
CA ARG A 126 16.14 0.55 6.09
C ARG A 126 16.64 -0.83 5.63
N GLY A 127 15.87 -1.51 4.80
CA GLY A 127 16.19 -2.83 4.26
C GLY A 127 15.42 -3.10 2.97
N LEU A 128 15.62 -4.28 2.39
CA LEU A 128 14.92 -4.72 1.19
C LEU A 128 13.55 -5.34 1.50
N GLU A 129 13.29 -5.56 2.79
CA GLU A 129 12.14 -6.28 3.30
C GLU A 129 10.96 -5.34 3.49
N ASN A 130 10.03 -5.35 2.53
CA ASN A 130 8.80 -4.58 2.59
C ASN A 130 7.74 -5.31 3.43
N LEU A 131 6.84 -4.55 4.07
CA LEU A 131 5.72 -5.12 4.81
C LEU A 131 4.41 -4.90 4.09
N VAL A 132 3.60 -5.97 4.02
CA VAL A 132 2.24 -5.94 3.50
C VAL A 132 1.30 -6.50 4.56
N ILE A 133 0.28 -5.74 4.92
CA ILE A 133 -0.79 -6.18 5.81
C ILE A 133 -2.09 -6.18 5.01
N HIS A 134 -2.65 -7.36 4.77
CA HIS A 134 -3.96 -7.49 4.12
C HIS A 134 -5.06 -7.25 5.15
N LEU A 135 -5.80 -6.14 5.01
CA LEU A 135 -6.79 -5.72 6.00
C LEU A 135 -7.93 -6.73 6.14
N CYS A 136 -8.31 -7.41 5.07
CA CYS A 136 -9.38 -8.41 5.13
C CYS A 136 -8.96 -9.72 5.84
N ASN A 137 -7.66 -10.01 5.96
CA ASN A 137 -7.14 -11.18 6.69
C ASN A 137 -6.80 -10.84 8.15
N THR A 138 -6.84 -9.56 8.52
CA THR A 138 -6.61 -9.10 9.89
C THR A 138 -7.87 -9.30 10.72
N SER A 139 -7.76 -10.03 11.84
CA SER A 139 -8.88 -10.36 12.72
C SER A 139 -9.43 -9.13 13.44
N ALA A 140 -8.54 -8.25 13.91
CA ALA A 140 -8.89 -7.01 14.57
C ALA A 140 -7.93 -5.87 14.19
N CYS A 141 -8.48 -4.66 14.08
CA CYS A 141 -7.73 -3.43 13.88
C CYS A 141 -8.21 -2.39 14.89
N GLU A 142 -7.31 -1.87 15.71
CA GLU A 142 -7.64 -0.87 16.73
C GLU A 142 -6.56 0.21 16.84
N VAL A 143 -6.93 1.38 17.34
CA VAL A 143 -5.98 2.47 17.59
C VAL A 143 -5.82 2.62 19.09
N VAL A 144 -4.60 2.40 19.58
CA VAL A 144 -4.26 2.51 21.00
C VAL A 144 -3.18 3.57 21.16
N GLY A 145 -3.59 4.72 21.70
CA GLY A 145 -2.72 5.89 21.81
C GLY A 145 -2.29 6.39 20.43
N GLU A 146 -1.00 6.27 20.12
CA GLU A 146 -0.44 6.68 18.82
C GLU A 146 -0.18 5.51 17.85
N LEU A 147 -0.44 4.27 18.28
CA LEU A 147 -0.21 3.07 17.48
C LEU A 147 -1.52 2.52 16.93
N ILE A 148 -1.45 2.07 15.67
CA ILE A 148 -2.49 1.28 15.04
C ILE A 148 -2.08 -0.19 15.19
N ASN A 149 -2.85 -0.97 15.94
CA ASN A 149 -2.59 -2.37 16.19
C ASN A 149 -3.38 -3.24 15.21
N PHE A 150 -2.68 -4.17 14.56
CA PHE A 150 -3.24 -5.19 13.69
C PHE A 150 -3.02 -6.56 14.32
N TYR A 151 -4.10 -7.32 14.45
CA TYR A 151 -4.06 -8.71 14.88
C TYR A 151 -4.16 -9.58 13.64
N VAL A 152 -3.03 -10.15 13.21
CA VAL A 152 -2.94 -10.91 11.97
C VAL A 152 -2.96 -12.39 12.30
N GLU A 153 -3.94 -13.10 11.74
CA GLU A 153 -4.00 -14.54 11.77
C GLU A 153 -3.09 -15.09 10.67
N ASP A 154 -2.01 -15.79 11.04
CA ASP A 154 -1.25 -16.60 10.09
C ASP A 154 -2.05 -17.86 9.78
N LYS A 155 -3.05 -17.72 8.90
CA LYS A 155 -3.62 -18.87 8.22
C LYS A 155 -2.59 -19.35 7.21
N GLY A 156 -1.89 -20.43 7.56
CA GLY A 156 -1.02 -21.18 6.64
C GLY A 156 -1.81 -21.84 5.50
N ASP A 157 -2.55 -21.05 4.72
CA ASP A 157 -3.38 -21.52 3.63
C ASP A 157 -2.53 -21.70 2.36
N ALA A 158 -2.22 -22.97 2.10
CA ALA A 158 -1.44 -23.50 0.98
C ALA A 158 -2.04 -23.25 -0.42
N THR A 159 -3.04 -22.39 -0.58
CA THR A 159 -3.68 -22.05 -1.88
C THR A 159 -3.51 -20.59 -2.29
N ALA A 160 -3.05 -19.72 -1.38
CA ALA A 160 -2.60 -18.34 -1.68
C ALA A 160 -1.05 -18.23 -1.82
N ALA A 161 -0.36 -19.37 -1.77
CA ALA A 161 1.10 -19.49 -1.87
C ALA A 161 1.70 -19.07 -3.24
N ALA A 162 0.88 -18.72 -4.23
CA ALA A 162 1.36 -18.30 -5.56
C ALA A 162 1.46 -16.77 -5.76
N ALA A 163 0.95 -15.95 -4.83
CA ALA A 163 0.92 -14.49 -5.00
C ALA A 163 1.47 -13.68 -3.80
N ALA A 164 1.90 -14.35 -2.73
CA ALA A 164 2.48 -13.73 -1.54
C ALA A 164 3.90 -14.26 -1.28
N GLU A 165 4.75 -14.25 -2.31
CA GLU A 165 6.20 -14.33 -2.15
C GLU A 165 6.73 -12.91 -1.88
N ALA A 166 6.47 -12.39 -0.68
CA ALA A 166 7.14 -11.24 -0.09
C ALA A 166 7.04 -11.32 1.44
N LEU A 167 8.11 -11.84 2.04
CA LEU A 167 8.45 -11.93 3.46
C LEU A 167 7.81 -13.05 4.30
N ASP A 168 8.46 -14.21 4.20
CA ASP A 168 8.68 -15.12 5.32
C ASP A 168 9.40 -14.38 6.46
N VAL A 169 8.66 -14.01 7.50
CA VAL A 169 9.23 -13.70 8.81
C VAL A 169 9.13 -14.97 9.65
N SER A 170 9.86 -16.03 9.28
CA SER A 170 10.08 -17.17 10.16
C SER A 170 11.44 -17.06 10.84
N ALA A 171 11.44 -16.35 11.97
CA ALA A 171 12.06 -16.86 13.17
C ALA A 171 10.93 -17.41 14.06
N GLY A 172 10.58 -18.69 13.88
CA GLY A 172 9.67 -19.39 14.78
C GLY A 172 8.60 -20.18 14.04
N ASN A 173 8.76 -21.50 14.04
CA ASN A 173 7.76 -22.44 13.60
C ASN A 173 6.69 -22.52 14.71
N GLY A 174 5.61 -21.74 14.59
CA GLY A 174 4.52 -21.67 15.55
C GLY A 174 3.32 -20.96 14.94
N GLN A 175 2.14 -21.58 15.01
CA GLN A 175 0.86 -20.96 14.66
C GLN A 175 0.55 -19.85 15.66
N ASP A 176 1.24 -18.71 15.54
CA ASP A 176 1.17 -17.65 16.53
C ASP A 176 0.44 -16.46 15.91
N ASN A 177 -0.76 -16.18 16.43
CA ASN A 177 -1.47 -14.94 16.16
C ASN A 177 -0.54 -13.76 16.47
N ARG A 178 -0.16 -13.00 15.44
CA ARG A 178 0.87 -11.95 15.56
C ARG A 178 0.21 -10.59 15.69
N VAL A 179 0.70 -9.80 16.65
CA VAL A 179 0.26 -8.42 16.84
C VAL A 179 1.31 -7.48 16.25
N ILE A 180 0.89 -6.68 15.27
CA ILE A 180 1.73 -5.68 14.61
C ILE A 180 1.24 -4.30 15.04
N GLY A 181 2.13 -3.51 15.62
CA GLY A 181 1.90 -2.11 15.96
C GLY A 181 2.48 -1.20 14.89
N LEU A 182 1.69 -0.27 14.38
CA LEU A 182 2.11 0.69 13.36
C LEU A 182 2.06 2.09 13.93
N TRP A 183 3.20 2.77 13.91
CA TRP A 183 3.29 4.17 14.28
C TRP A 183 3.56 5.02 13.04
N ILE A 184 2.73 6.04 12.82
CA ILE A 184 2.86 6.96 11.68
C ILE A 184 3.46 8.28 12.17
N HIS A 185 4.52 8.72 11.50
CA HIS A 185 5.06 10.06 11.69
C HIS A 185 4.11 11.07 11.08
N ALA A 186 3.70 12.06 11.87
CA ALA A 186 2.78 13.10 11.45
C ALA A 186 3.58 14.25 10.81
N ASP A 187 3.61 14.32 9.48
CA ASP A 187 4.19 15.49 8.78
C ASP A 187 3.31 16.74 8.96
N LYS A 188 2.02 16.53 9.20
CA LYS A 188 1.01 17.52 9.59
C LYS A 188 0.18 16.96 10.75
N ASP A 189 -0.42 17.84 11.54
CA ASP A 189 -1.16 17.49 12.76
C ASP A 189 -2.26 16.43 12.54
N ASP A 190 -2.86 16.38 11.35
CA ASP A 190 -3.95 15.48 10.98
C ASP A 190 -3.50 14.19 10.26
N THR A 191 -2.25 14.10 9.79
CA THR A 191 -1.81 13.01 8.88
C THR A 191 -1.97 11.64 9.53
N ARG A 192 -1.63 11.52 10.81
CA ARG A 192 -1.79 10.27 11.55
C ARG A 192 -3.27 9.89 11.69
N GLN A 193 -4.10 10.85 12.08
CA GLN A 193 -5.53 10.63 12.31
C GLN A 193 -6.24 10.24 11.00
N VAL A 194 -5.99 10.98 9.92
CA VAL A 194 -6.57 10.69 8.60
C VAL A 194 -6.18 9.30 8.11
N ASN A 195 -4.90 8.91 8.23
CA ASN A 195 -4.47 7.57 7.83
C ASN A 195 -5.08 6.47 8.72
N ALA A 196 -5.19 6.69 10.02
CA ALA A 196 -5.83 5.75 10.95
C ALA A 196 -7.31 5.55 10.61
N ASP A 197 -8.05 6.65 10.39
CA ASP A 197 -9.47 6.60 10.04
C ASP A 197 -9.71 5.89 8.71
N VAL A 198 -8.86 6.14 7.70
CA VAL A 198 -8.93 5.44 6.40
C VAL A 198 -8.67 3.95 6.57
N ILE A 199 -7.64 3.56 7.33
CA ILE A 199 -7.31 2.15 7.60
C ILE A 199 -8.47 1.45 8.30
N LEU A 200 -9.01 2.06 9.36
CA LEU A 200 -10.14 1.51 10.10
C LEU A 200 -11.40 1.40 9.22
N SER A 201 -11.67 2.40 8.38
CA SER A 201 -12.82 2.37 7.46
C SER A 201 -12.72 1.20 6.48
N LEU A 202 -11.55 1.02 5.84
CA LEU A 202 -11.32 -0.08 4.89
C LEU A 202 -11.35 -1.45 5.57
N TRP A 203 -10.79 -1.57 6.78
CA TRP A 203 -10.89 -2.80 7.56
C TRP A 203 -12.34 -3.14 7.90
N ASN A 204 -13.14 -2.16 8.37
CA ASN A 204 -14.56 -2.37 8.64
C ASN A 204 -15.34 -2.79 7.40
N GLN A 205 -15.05 -2.20 6.23
CA GLN A 205 -15.67 -2.60 4.97
C GLN A 205 -15.35 -4.05 4.60
N CYS A 206 -14.09 -4.51 4.74
CA CYS A 206 -13.75 -5.92 4.57
C CYS A 206 -14.56 -6.82 5.51
N ARG A 207 -14.65 -6.46 6.80
CA ARG A 207 -15.35 -7.25 7.82
C ARG A 207 -16.84 -7.37 7.53
N LEU A 208 -17.48 -6.28 7.10
CA LEU A 208 -18.88 -6.28 6.72
C LEU A 208 -19.12 -7.17 5.50
N ALA A 209 -18.29 -7.07 4.47
CA ALA A 209 -18.42 -7.89 3.27
C ALA A 209 -18.25 -9.40 3.56
N ILE A 210 -17.26 -9.77 4.38
CA ILE A 210 -17.05 -11.17 4.82
C ILE A 210 -18.24 -11.69 5.64
N THR A 211 -18.84 -10.83 6.47
CA THR A 211 -20.01 -11.22 7.27
C THR A 211 -21.24 -11.42 6.39
N GLN A 212 -21.42 -10.56 5.38
CA GLN A 212 -22.53 -10.64 4.42
C GLN A 212 -22.45 -11.91 3.57
N SER A 213 -21.27 -12.22 3.02
CA SER A 213 -21.08 -13.47 2.25
C SER A 213 -21.36 -14.71 3.11
N ALA A 214 -20.93 -14.70 4.38
CA ALA A 214 -21.18 -15.81 5.30
C ALA A 214 -22.67 -16.02 5.64
N SER A 215 -23.47 -14.94 5.69
CA SER A 215 -24.93 -15.06 5.89
C SER A 215 -25.65 -15.58 4.64
N GLU A 216 -25.22 -15.16 3.44
CA GLU A 216 -25.82 -15.60 2.17
C GLU A 216 -25.56 -17.10 1.90
N ASP A 217 -24.37 -17.59 2.27
CA ASP A 217 -24.04 -19.02 2.22
C ASP A 217 -24.94 -19.89 3.13
N GLN A 218 -25.40 -19.34 4.27
CA GLN A 218 -26.30 -20.05 5.18
C GLN A 218 -27.73 -20.15 4.65
N GLU A 219 -28.22 -19.13 3.94
CA GLU A 219 -29.56 -19.16 3.32
C GLU A 219 -29.59 -20.03 2.04
N GLY A 220 -28.48 -20.12 1.31
CA GLY A 220 -28.35 -20.97 0.12
C GLY A 220 -28.28 -22.49 0.40
N GLY A 221 -27.97 -22.88 1.64
CA GLY A 221 -27.84 -24.28 2.06
C GLY A 221 -29.16 -25.02 2.34
N GLU A 222 -30.29 -24.32 2.41
CA GLU A 222 -31.61 -24.90 2.73
C GLU A 222 -32.54 -25.10 1.51
N ALA A 223 -32.03 -25.04 0.27
CA ALA A 223 -32.83 -25.30 -0.93
C ALA A 223 -32.78 -26.77 -1.39
N GLY A 224 -32.82 -27.74 -0.45
CA GLY A 224 -32.51 -29.13 -0.75
C GLY A 224 -33.14 -30.22 0.12
N VAL A 225 -34.23 -29.96 0.88
CA VAL A 225 -35.09 -31.04 1.40
C VAL A 225 -36.54 -30.57 1.31
N ALA A 226 -37.28 -31.15 0.35
CA ALA A 226 -38.72 -31.07 0.32
C ALA A 226 -39.27 -31.86 1.52
N ASP A 227 -39.81 -31.17 2.53
CA ASP A 227 -40.87 -31.73 3.36
C ASP A 227 -41.88 -30.64 3.77
N THR A 228 -43.12 -31.05 3.66
CA THR A 228 -44.38 -30.33 3.86
C THR A 228 -44.49 -29.69 5.25
N GLY A 229 -44.37 -28.36 5.32
CA GLY A 229 -44.57 -27.65 6.59
C GLY A 229 -44.86 -26.17 6.39
N ARG A 230 -46.07 -25.84 5.92
CA ARG A 230 -46.54 -24.47 5.81
C ARG A 230 -46.48 -23.80 7.19
N SER A 231 -45.57 -22.84 7.38
CA SER A 231 -45.48 -22.05 8.61
C SER A 231 -46.70 -21.13 8.70
N ILE A 232 -47.69 -21.51 9.50
CA ILE A 232 -48.87 -20.71 9.78
C ILE A 232 -48.42 -19.50 10.59
N SER A 233 -48.66 -18.30 10.05
CA SER A 233 -48.39 -17.04 10.74
C SER A 233 -49.30 -16.90 11.96
N MET A 234 -48.78 -16.39 13.07
CA MET A 234 -49.54 -16.16 14.31
C MET A 234 -50.78 -15.26 14.07
N ALA A 235 -50.75 -14.40 13.05
CA ALA A 235 -51.90 -13.58 12.65
C ALA A 235 -53.04 -14.39 12.02
N GLU A 236 -52.74 -15.54 11.42
CA GLU A 236 -53.71 -16.47 10.83
C GLU A 236 -54.37 -17.36 11.90
N LEU A 237 -53.64 -17.63 13.00
CA LEU A 237 -54.13 -18.43 14.15
C LEU A 237 -55.21 -17.71 14.98
N PHE A 238 -55.19 -16.37 15.04
CA PHE A 238 -56.12 -15.58 15.85
C PHE A 238 -57.19 -14.82 15.04
N GLY A 239 -57.20 -14.97 13.71
CA GLY A 239 -58.07 -14.20 12.81
C GLY A 239 -59.46 -14.76 12.54
N GLN A 240 -59.81 -15.97 13.01
CA GLN A 240 -61.12 -16.61 12.74
C GLN A 240 -61.94 -16.83 14.01
N SER A 241 -62.55 -15.76 14.52
CA SER A 241 -63.84 -15.85 15.21
C SER A 241 -64.88 -15.11 14.37
N ASN A 242 -65.38 -15.82 13.35
CA ASN A 242 -66.39 -15.30 12.44
C ASN A 242 -67.71 -15.11 13.19
N GLY A 243 -68.27 -13.91 13.12
CA GLY A 243 -69.65 -13.66 13.51
C GLY A 243 -70.60 -14.47 12.63
N ALA A 244 -71.51 -15.21 13.25
CA ALA A 244 -72.73 -15.67 12.61
C ALA A 244 -73.76 -16.13 13.65
N SER A 245 -74.79 -15.31 13.90
CA SER A 245 -76.12 -15.79 14.28
C SER A 245 -77.13 -14.77 13.75
N ARG A 246 -77.67 -14.99 12.55
CA ARG A 246 -78.94 -15.69 12.23
C ARG A 246 -80.20 -14.85 12.50
N ARG A 247 -80.82 -14.49 11.36
CA ARG A 247 -82.25 -14.26 11.06
C ARG A 247 -82.95 -13.07 11.71
#